data_AF-A0A1G5Q9X2-F1
#
_entry.id   AF-A0A1G5Q9X2-F1
#
_cell.length_a   1.000
_cell.length_b   1.000
_cell.length_c   1.000
_cell.angle_alpha   90.00
_cell.angle_beta   90.00
_cell.angle_gamma   90.00
#
_symmetry.space_group_name_H-M   'P 1'
#
loop_
_entity.id
_entity.type
_entity.pdbx_description
1 polymer ?
#
loop_
_entity_poly.entity_id
_entity_poly.type
_entity_poly.pdbx_seq_one_letter_code
_entity_poly.pdbx_strand_id
1 'polypeptide(L)'
;MRGNSFSAGDLSALLKALNTLEIAHDDPFLSITDPDGHRRRLFTDFRGASISTSGGLQQQVTVAGWEDDVLVVETTPDSGPRLIQRYRLDAGTTQLVILSEVVIPQLTAPLQVRYVYEPVTSGATSELSPSSRRSPAQSLQ
;
A
#
# COMPACT_ATOMS: atom_id res chain seq x y z
N MET A 1 -13.93 -32.89 6.64
CA MET A 1 -13.53 -31.65 5.94
C MET A 1 -13.68 -30.50 6.93
N ARG A 2 -12.58 -29.98 7.48
CA ARG A 2 -12.64 -28.81 8.38
C ARG A 2 -12.60 -27.58 7.49
N GLY A 3 -13.71 -26.84 7.42
CA GLY A 3 -13.72 -25.53 6.77
C GLY A 3 -12.85 -24.60 7.58
N ASN A 4 -11.77 -24.09 6.99
CA ASN A 4 -11.01 -23.00 7.57
C ASN A 4 -11.94 -21.77 7.55
N SER A 5 -12.58 -21.48 8.67
CA SER A 5 -13.46 -20.33 8.79
C SER A 5 -12.59 -19.08 8.83
N PHE A 6 -12.73 -18.21 7.84
CA PHE A 6 -12.15 -16.88 7.85
C PHE A 6 -12.65 -16.11 9.08
N SER A 7 -11.74 -15.68 9.95
CA SER A 7 -12.06 -15.07 11.24
C SER A 7 -12.06 -13.54 11.17
N ALA A 8 -12.61 -12.89 12.20
CA ALA A 8 -12.51 -11.44 12.36
C ALA A 8 -11.05 -10.96 12.50
N GLY A 9 -10.16 -11.79 13.05
CA GLY A 9 -8.73 -11.48 13.14
C GLY A 9 -8.07 -11.46 11.76
N ASP A 10 -8.40 -12.43 10.90
CA ASP A 10 -7.89 -12.50 9.53
C ASP A 10 -8.39 -11.31 8.71
N LEU A 11 -9.65 -10.91 8.89
CA LEU A 11 -10.21 -9.71 8.26
C LEU A 11 -9.52 -8.44 8.73
N SER A 12 -9.29 -8.32 10.04
CA SER A 12 -8.57 -7.18 10.60
C SER A 12 -7.14 -7.10 10.10
N ALA A 13 -6.46 -8.25 9.93
CA ALA A 13 -5.12 -8.30 9.36
C ALA A 13 -5.12 -7.91 7.88
N LEU A 14 -6.09 -8.41 7.10
CA LEU A 14 -6.23 -8.11 5.67
C LEU A 14 -6.49 -6.62 5.39
N LEU A 15 -7.26 -5.96 6.27
CA LEU A 15 -7.67 -4.57 6.13
C LEU A 15 -6.86 -3.60 7.00
N LYS A 16 -5.78 -4.06 7.62
CA LYS A 16 -4.94 -3.21 8.46
C LYS A 16 -4.34 -2.09 7.60
N ALA A 17 -4.64 -0.83 7.95
CA ALA A 17 -3.98 0.31 7.36
C ALA A 17 -2.49 0.28 7.72
N LEU A 18 -1.63 0.48 6.72
CA LEU A 18 -0.19 0.64 6.95
C LEU A 18 0.09 2.11 7.22
N ASN A 19 1.01 2.41 8.14
CA ASN A 19 1.37 3.80 8.46
C ASN A 19 2.16 4.46 7.31
N THR A 20 2.89 3.66 6.55
CA THR A 20 3.70 4.10 5.43
C THR A 20 3.69 3.01 4.37
N LEU A 21 3.72 3.43 3.12
CA LEU A 21 3.77 2.53 1.97
C LEU A 21 4.83 3.06 1.01
N GLU A 22 5.81 2.23 0.67
CA GLU A 22 6.75 2.55 -0.38
C GLU A 22 6.32 1.86 -1.66
N ILE A 23 6.08 2.64 -2.71
CA ILE A 23 5.75 2.13 -4.03
C ILE A 23 6.85 2.54 -5.01
N ALA A 24 7.42 1.56 -5.71
CA ALA A 24 8.35 1.78 -6.80
C ALA A 24 7.84 1.07 -8.06
N HIS A 25 7.80 1.78 -9.18
CA HIS A 25 7.37 1.24 -10.47
C HIS A 25 8.55 1.22 -11.44
N ASP A 26 8.83 0.06 -12.00
CA ASP A 26 9.88 -0.21 -13.00
C ASP A 26 9.32 -1.24 -13.99
N ASP A 27 8.72 -0.76 -15.07
CA ASP A 27 7.90 -1.57 -15.98
C ASP A 27 8.59 -2.89 -16.41
N PRO A 28 7.88 -4.04 -16.41
CA PRO A 28 6.46 -4.23 -16.08
C PRO A 28 6.20 -4.50 -14.59
N PHE A 29 7.12 -4.09 -13.71
CA PHE A 29 7.09 -4.44 -12.30
C PHE A 29 6.66 -3.29 -11.41
N LEU A 30 5.82 -3.61 -10.45
CA LEU A 30 5.55 -2.76 -9.30
C LEU A 30 6.08 -3.45 -8.04
N SER A 31 6.78 -2.70 -7.21
CA SER A 31 7.17 -3.12 -5.87
C SER A 31 6.41 -2.31 -4.84
N ILE A 32 5.75 -3.01 -3.91
CA ILE A 32 5.10 -2.42 -2.75
C ILE A 32 5.82 -2.97 -1.52
N THR A 33 6.39 -2.08 -0.72
CA THR A 33 7.07 -2.43 0.54
C THR A 33 6.26 -1.90 1.71
N ASP A 34 5.99 -2.77 2.69
CA ASP A 34 5.33 -2.38 3.94
C ASP A 34 6.35 -1.87 5.00
N PRO A 35 5.89 -1.31 6.13
CA PRO A 35 6.77 -0.80 7.18
C PRO A 35 7.66 -1.86 7.84
N ASP A 36 7.26 -3.13 7.78
CA ASP A 36 8.02 -4.26 8.33
C ASP A 36 9.11 -4.76 7.34
N GLY A 37 9.21 -4.12 6.17
CA GLY A 37 10.19 -4.42 5.13
C GLY A 37 9.77 -5.58 4.22
N HIS A 38 8.55 -6.09 4.34
CA HIS A 38 8.05 -7.10 3.43
C HIS A 38 7.75 -6.47 2.08
N ARG A 39 8.51 -6.92 1.07
CA ARG A 39 8.37 -6.44 -0.31
C ARG A 39 7.57 -7.43 -1.13
N ARG A 40 6.50 -6.94 -1.75
CA ARG A 40 5.70 -7.65 -2.75
C ARG A 40 6.01 -7.09 -4.13
N ARG A 41 6.36 -7.97 -5.08
CA ARG A 41 6.58 -7.62 -6.48
C ARG A 41 5.41 -8.12 -7.33
N LEU A 42 4.81 -7.24 -8.11
CA LEU A 42 3.66 -7.51 -8.98
C LEU A 42 4.05 -7.24 -10.43
N PHE A 43 3.49 -8.02 -11.35
CA PHE A 43 3.44 -7.67 -12.76
C PHE A 43 2.23 -6.77 -13.01
N THR A 44 2.38 -5.68 -13.75
CA THR A 44 1.33 -4.68 -14.02
C THR A 44 0.64 -4.88 -15.38
N ASP A 45 0.79 -6.04 -16.00
CA ASP A 45 0.25 -6.40 -17.31
C ASP A 45 -0.71 -7.61 -17.27
N PHE A 46 -1.43 -7.77 -16.15
CA PHE A 46 -2.42 -8.82 -15.87
C PHE A 46 -1.87 -10.24 -15.87
N ARG A 47 -0.55 -10.42 -15.80
CA ARG A 47 0.04 -11.73 -15.51
C ARG A 47 -0.24 -12.10 -14.06
N GLY A 48 -1.03 -13.16 -13.87
CA GLY A 48 -1.19 -13.76 -12.54
C GLY A 48 0.14 -14.32 -12.05
N ALA A 49 0.57 -13.89 -10.87
CA ALA A 49 1.65 -14.53 -10.14
C ALA A 49 1.03 -15.43 -9.07
N SER A 50 1.34 -16.73 -9.10
CA SER A 50 1.03 -17.60 -7.98
C SER A 50 2.12 -17.47 -6.93
N ILE A 51 1.74 -17.05 -5.73
CA ILE A 51 2.65 -16.96 -4.59
C ILE A 51 2.29 -18.12 -3.67
N SER A 52 3.21 -19.08 -3.54
CA SER A 52 3.16 -20.05 -2.45
C SER A 52 3.62 -19.35 -1.19
N THR A 53 2.74 -19.16 -0.21
CA THR A 53 3.19 -18.75 1.13
C THR A 53 4.02 -19.89 1.70
N SER A 54 5.20 -19.57 2.22
CA SER A 54 6.17 -20.54 2.74
C SER A 54 5.54 -21.37 3.84
N GLY A 55 5.17 -22.62 3.53
CA GLY A 55 4.41 -23.50 4.43
C GLY A 55 3.54 -24.54 3.73
N GLY A 56 3.36 -24.44 2.41
CA GLY A 56 2.82 -25.51 1.58
C GLY A 56 1.30 -25.74 1.67
N LEU A 57 0.54 -24.83 2.29
CA LEU A 57 -0.88 -25.05 2.56
C LEU A 57 -1.84 -23.93 2.12
N GLN A 58 -1.33 -22.78 1.66
CA GLN A 58 -2.19 -21.76 1.05
C GLN A 58 -1.56 -21.22 -0.23
N GLN A 59 -2.20 -21.53 -1.36
CA GLN A 59 -1.87 -20.92 -2.64
C GLN A 59 -2.71 -19.66 -2.78
N GLN A 60 -2.05 -18.52 -3.00
CA GLN A 60 -2.73 -17.31 -3.44
C GLN A 60 -2.28 -16.94 -4.85
N VAL A 61 -3.23 -16.44 -5.62
CA VAL A 61 -2.96 -15.86 -6.94
C VAL A 61 -3.16 -14.36 -6.81
N THR A 62 -2.13 -13.60 -7.17
CA THR A 62 -2.23 -12.15 -7.29
C THR A 62 -2.10 -11.77 -8.75
N VAL A 63 -3.08 -11.04 -9.28
CA VAL A 63 -3.09 -10.46 -10.62
C VAL A 63 -3.10 -8.96 -10.45
N ALA A 64 -2.30 -8.24 -11.23
CA ALA A 64 -2.36 -6.78 -11.24
C ALA A 64 -2.27 -6.25 -12.67
N GLY A 65 -2.95 -5.14 -12.92
CA GLY A 65 -2.92 -4.49 -14.21
C GLY A 65 -3.51 -3.09 -14.20
N TRP A 66 -3.11 -2.31 -15.19
CA TRP A 66 -3.61 -0.95 -15.37
C TRP A 66 -4.94 -0.96 -16.14
N GLU A 67 -5.95 -0.32 -15.56
CA GLU A 67 -7.21 0.08 -16.21
C GLU A 67 -7.25 1.61 -16.24
N ASP A 68 -6.99 2.20 -17.41
CA ASP A 68 -6.80 3.65 -17.57
C ASP A 68 -5.71 4.21 -16.62
N ASP A 69 -6.11 5.04 -15.65
CA ASP A 69 -5.24 5.66 -14.64
C ASP A 69 -5.23 4.91 -13.30
N VAL A 70 -5.86 3.74 -13.24
CA VAL A 70 -6.02 2.93 -12.03
C VAL A 70 -5.24 1.64 -12.13
N LEU A 71 -4.39 1.39 -11.15
CA LEU A 71 -3.81 0.06 -10.97
C LEU A 71 -4.81 -0.80 -10.17
N VAL A 72 -5.29 -1.86 -10.80
CA VAL A 72 -6.13 -2.88 -10.17
C VAL A 72 -5.25 -4.02 -9.71
N VAL A 73 -5.34 -4.40 -8.44
CA VAL A 73 -4.67 -5.56 -7.86
C VAL A 73 -5.71 -6.48 -7.25
N GLU A 74 -5.77 -7.70 -7.75
CA GLU A 74 -6.66 -8.73 -7.25
C GLU A 74 -5.85 -9.84 -6.59
N THR A 75 -6.22 -10.22 -5.37
CA THR A 75 -5.66 -11.36 -4.66
C THR A 75 -6.78 -12.36 -4.36
N THR A 76 -6.64 -13.56 -4.93
CA THR A 76 -7.57 -14.67 -4.78
C THR A 76 -6.84 -15.81 -4.08
N PRO A 77 -7.12 -16.07 -2.78
CA PRO A 77 -6.62 -17.25 -2.10
C PRO A 77 -7.36 -18.51 -2.58
N ASP A 78 -6.76 -19.68 -2.38
CA ASP A 78 -7.42 -20.98 -2.59
C ASP A 78 -8.68 -21.17 -1.73
N SER A 79 -8.73 -20.49 -0.60
CA SER A 79 -9.79 -20.54 0.39
C SER A 79 -9.85 -19.21 1.15
N GLY A 80 -11.06 -18.70 1.36
CA GLY A 80 -11.28 -17.41 2.02
C GLY A 80 -11.70 -16.30 1.06
N PRO A 81 -11.64 -15.04 1.50
CA PRO A 81 -12.17 -13.94 0.72
C PRO A 81 -11.21 -13.49 -0.37
N ARG A 82 -11.78 -13.02 -1.47
CA ARG A 82 -11.04 -12.33 -2.54
C ARG A 82 -10.87 -10.86 -2.15
N LEU A 83 -9.67 -10.34 -2.31
CA LEU A 83 -9.35 -8.92 -2.10
C LEU A 83 -9.11 -8.25 -3.46
N ILE A 84 -9.82 -7.18 -3.73
CA ILE A 84 -9.60 -6.32 -4.91
C ILE A 84 -9.19 -4.95 -4.39
N GLN A 85 -8.08 -4.42 -4.88
CA GLN A 85 -7.56 -3.11 -4.52
C GLN A 85 -7.41 -2.26 -5.78
N ARG A 86 -7.89 -1.02 -5.73
CA ARG A 86 -7.76 -0.04 -6.80
C ARG A 86 -6.92 1.11 -6.30
N TYR A 87 -5.73 1.25 -6.88
CA TYR A 87 -4.76 2.28 -6.56
C TYR A 87 -4.90 3.38 -7.59
N ARG A 88 -5.16 4.60 -7.13
CA ARG A 88 -5.19 5.80 -7.97
C ARG A 88 -4.40 6.90 -7.31
N LEU A 89 -3.54 7.56 -8.10
CA LEU A 89 -2.92 8.81 -7.69
C LEU A 89 -3.87 9.96 -8.06
N ASP A 90 -4.27 10.75 -7.07
CA ASP A 90 -5.04 11.96 -7.32
C ASP A 90 -4.12 13.03 -7.95
N ALA A 91 -4.42 13.45 -9.17
CA ALA A 91 -3.59 14.38 -9.92
C ALA A 91 -3.57 15.80 -9.33
N GLY A 92 -4.58 16.17 -8.53
CA GLY A 92 -4.67 17.50 -7.91
C GLY A 92 -3.97 17.57 -6.56
N THR A 93 -4.05 16.49 -5.76
CA THR A 93 -3.51 16.47 -4.39
C THR A 93 -2.23 15.66 -4.24
N THR A 94 -1.82 14.90 -5.25
CA THR A 94 -0.72 13.91 -5.20
C THR A 94 -0.91 12.81 -4.15
N GLN A 95 -2.14 12.67 -3.62
CA GLN A 95 -2.50 11.61 -2.69
C GLN A 95 -2.64 10.28 -3.41
N LEU A 96 -2.18 9.21 -2.78
CA LEU A 96 -2.51 7.85 -3.20
C LEU A 96 -3.81 7.43 -2.51
N VAL A 97 -4.84 7.19 -3.30
CA VAL A 97 -6.12 6.63 -2.85
C VAL A 97 -6.14 5.14 -3.18
N ILE A 98 -6.38 4.31 -2.15
CA ILE A 98 -6.57 2.86 -2.32
C ILE A 98 -7.99 2.51 -1.90
N LEU A 99 -8.82 2.06 -2.85
CA LEU A 99 -10.11 1.45 -2.55
C LEU A 99 -9.93 -0.07 -2.47
N SER A 100 -10.18 -0.65 -1.31
CA SER A 100 -10.13 -2.09 -1.07
C SER A 100 -11.54 -2.67 -0.94
N GLU A 101 -11.82 -3.72 -1.71
CA GLU A 101 -13.05 -4.49 -1.70
C GLU A 101 -12.73 -5.92 -1.26
N VAL A 102 -13.34 -6.34 -0.15
CA VAL A 102 -13.24 -7.72 0.35
C VAL A 102 -14.53 -8.45 0.01
N VAL A 103 -14.43 -9.39 -0.92
CA VAL A 103 -15.53 -10.24 -1.35
C VAL A 103 -15.53 -11.50 -0.50
N ILE A 104 -16.44 -11.54 0.47
CA ILE A 104 -16.64 -12.67 1.38
C ILE A 104 -17.82 -13.49 0.86
N PRO A 105 -17.67 -14.80 0.53
CA PRO A 105 -18.74 -15.61 -0.06
C PRO A 105 -20.05 -15.65 0.75
N GLN A 106 -19.97 -15.45 2.06
CA GLN A 106 -21.11 -15.47 2.97
C GLN A 106 -21.87 -14.12 3.07
N LEU A 107 -21.35 -13.04 2.46
CA LEU A 107 -21.97 -11.72 2.50
C LEU A 107 -22.66 -11.38 1.18
N THR A 108 -23.79 -10.70 1.27
CA THR A 108 -24.57 -10.25 0.09
C THR A 108 -23.90 -9.11 -0.67
N ALA A 109 -23.03 -8.35 -0.01
CA ALA A 109 -22.30 -7.23 -0.61
C ALA A 109 -20.83 -7.24 -0.13
N PRO A 110 -19.88 -6.77 -0.97
CA PRO A 110 -18.48 -6.63 -0.58
C PRO A 110 -18.32 -5.62 0.56
N LEU A 111 -17.36 -5.87 1.45
CA LEU A 111 -16.90 -4.85 2.39
C LEU A 111 -15.94 -3.90 1.67
N GLN A 112 -16.18 -2.60 1.79
CA GLN A 112 -15.35 -1.57 1.16
C GLN A 112 -14.61 -0.75 2.21
N VAL A 113 -13.32 -0.55 1.99
CA VAL A 113 -12.46 0.34 2.82
C VAL A 113 -11.67 1.25 1.90
N ARG A 114 -11.65 2.55 2.24
CA ARG A 114 -10.87 3.56 1.52
C ARG A 114 -9.68 4.00 2.37
N TYR A 115 -8.48 3.86 1.83
CA TYR A 115 -7.26 4.42 2.39
C TYR A 115 -6.82 5.64 1.58
N VAL A 116 -6.28 6.64 2.27
CA VAL A 116 -5.71 7.85 1.66
C VAL A 116 -4.34 8.03 2.27
N TYR A 117 -3.33 8.04 1.41
CA TYR A 117 -1.94 8.28 1.78
C TYR A 117 -1.49 9.62 1.23
N GLU A 118 -0.88 10.42 2.09
CA GLU A 118 -0.15 11.61 1.68
C GLU A 118 1.26 11.21 1.21
N PRO A 119 1.82 11.88 0.19
CA PRO A 119 3.21 11.68 -0.15
C PRO A 119 4.10 12.15 1.01
N VAL A 120 5.13 11.36 1.31
CA VAL A 120 6.16 11.81 2.24
C VAL A 120 7.00 12.88 1.54
N THR A 121 6.73 14.15 1.83
CA THR A 121 7.57 15.25 1.38
C THR A 121 8.92 15.14 2.09
N SER A 122 9.96 14.74 1.37
CA SER A 122 11.34 14.94 1.85
C SER A 122 11.63 16.43 1.89
N GLY A 123 11.37 17.07 3.03
CA GLY A 123 11.57 18.50 3.24
C GLY A 123 11.93 18.85 4.68
N ALA A 124 13.21 19.19 4.89
CA ALA A 124 13.77 19.99 6.00
C ALA A 124 14.00 19.31 7.38
N THR A 125 15.07 18.53 7.48
CA THR A 125 16.00 18.72 8.61
C THR A 125 16.89 19.92 8.29
N SER A 126 16.31 21.11 8.25
CA SER A 126 17.08 22.34 8.42
C SER A 126 16.96 22.67 9.89
N GLU A 127 17.92 22.19 10.67
CA GLU A 127 18.14 22.63 12.04
C GLU A 127 17.98 24.15 12.08
N LEU A 128 17.02 24.59 12.90
CA LEU A 128 16.97 25.92 13.45
C LEU A 128 18.30 26.19 14.17
N SER A 129 19.32 26.64 13.45
CA SER A 129 20.45 27.33 14.06
C SER A 129 20.01 28.76 14.36
N PRO A 130 19.90 29.16 15.65
CA PRO A 130 19.47 30.49 16.00
C PRO A 130 20.47 31.53 15.52
N SER A 131 19.94 32.56 14.87
CA SER A 131 20.59 33.80 14.48
C SER A 131 21.71 34.24 15.43
N SER A 132 22.96 34.09 15.02
CA SER A 132 24.03 34.91 15.57
C SER A 132 23.81 36.34 15.09
N ARG A 133 23.23 37.15 15.97
CA ARG A 133 23.07 38.59 15.83
C ARG A 133 24.39 39.21 15.36
N ARG A 134 24.34 39.95 14.25
CA ARG A 134 25.33 41.00 13.96
C ARG A 134 25.34 41.98 15.14
N SER A 135 26.43 42.03 15.90
CA SER A 135 26.73 43.18 16.74
C SER A 135 27.28 44.30 15.84
N PRO A 136 26.76 45.53 15.94
CA PRO A 136 27.32 46.67 15.23
C PRO A 136 28.65 47.11 15.88
N ALA A 137 29.52 47.65 15.04
CA ALA A 137 30.79 48.23 15.41
C ALA A 137 30.63 49.33 16.48
N GLN A 138 31.47 49.27 17.52
CA GLN A 138 31.82 50.45 18.30
C GLN A 138 33.31 50.76 18.10
N SER A 139 33.51 51.95 17.56
CA SER A 139 34.77 52.68 17.45
C SER A 139 35.22 53.16 18.83
N LEU A 140 36.53 53.12 19.13
CA LEU A 140 37.18 54.08 20.03
C LEU A 140 38.72 53.97 19.92
N GLN A 141 39.30 55.11 19.49
CA GLN A 141 40.59 55.74 19.82
C GLN A 141 41.88 54.91 19.90
#